data_AF-A0A4R1Z0P3-F1
#
_entry.id   AF-A0A4R1Z0P3-F1
#
_cell.length_a   1.000
_cell.length_b   1.000
_cell.length_c   1.000
_cell.angle_alpha   90.00
_cell.angle_beta   90.00
_cell.angle_gamma   90.00
#
_symmetry.space_group_name_H-M   'P 1'
#
loop_
_entity.id
_entity.type
_entity.pdbx_description
1 polymer ?
#
loop_
_entity_poly.entity_id
_entity_poly.type
_entity_poly.pdbx_seq_one_letter_code
_entity_poly.pdbx_strand_id
1 'polypeptide(L)'
;MLNCKDVAARASALIDGELSGWQAMQMRLHLAMCRGCSAFVGQIRQTRDLTEAALREGTAHPGDDARLAAILARLPDQRRGV
;
A
#
# COMPACT_ATOMS: atom_id res chain seq x y z
N MET A 1 -25.82 1.50 -7.73
CA MET A 1 -25.10 0.23 -7.94
C MET A 1 -23.74 0.56 -8.53
N LEU A 2 -22.65 0.05 -7.94
CA LEU A 2 -21.31 0.23 -8.50
C LEU A 2 -21.14 -0.69 -9.72
N ASN A 3 -20.48 -0.20 -10.76
CA ASN A 3 -20.02 -1.03 -11.86
C ASN A 3 -18.57 -1.50 -11.62
N CYS A 4 -18.08 -2.45 -12.42
CA CYS A 4 -16.73 -3.00 -12.26
C CYS A 4 -15.62 -1.94 -12.37
N LYS A 5 -15.80 -0.90 -13.20
CA LYS A 5 -14.83 0.21 -13.34
C LYS A 5 -14.77 1.05 -12.06
N ASP A 6 -15.91 1.30 -11.43
CA ASP A 6 -15.95 2.01 -10.15
C ASP A 6 -15.27 1.21 -9.03
N VAL A 7 -15.43 -0.13 -9.05
CA VAL A 7 -14.71 -1.03 -8.13
C VAL A 7 -13.21 -0.90 -8.34
N ALA A 8 -12.75 -0.99 -9.59
CA ALA A 8 -11.34 -0.88 -9.93
C ALA A 8 -10.74 0.45 -9.48
N ALA A 9 -11.45 1.56 -9.67
CA ALA A 9 -11.01 2.89 -9.24
C ALA A 9 -10.93 3.05 -7.70
N ARG A 10 -11.70 2.27 -6.94
CA ARG A 10 -11.79 2.37 -5.47
C ARG A 10 -11.10 1.22 -4.74
N ALA A 11 -10.51 0.27 -5.46
CA ALA A 11 -9.95 -0.94 -4.90
C ALA A 11 -8.79 -0.65 -3.93
N SER A 12 -7.88 0.28 -4.28
CA SER A 12 -6.79 0.68 -3.39
C SER A 12 -7.33 1.30 -2.10
N ALA A 13 -8.21 2.30 -2.19
CA ALA A 13 -8.83 2.92 -1.01
C ALA A 13 -9.61 1.90 -0.14
N LEU A 14 -10.23 0.87 -0.74
CA LEU A 14 -10.86 -0.22 0.01
C LEU A 14 -9.83 -1.04 0.80
N ILE A 15 -8.67 -1.31 0.21
CA ILE A 15 -7.60 -2.13 0.80
C ILE A 15 -6.87 -1.35 1.89
N ASP A 16 -6.65 -0.06 1.67
CA ASP A 16 -5.97 0.83 2.62
C ASP A 16 -6.92 1.35 3.72
N GLY A 17 -8.22 1.09 3.62
CA GLY A 17 -9.21 1.45 4.64
C GLY A 17 -9.66 2.92 4.58
N GLU A 18 -9.45 3.60 3.46
CA GLU A 18 -9.73 5.02 3.25
C GLU A 18 -11.18 5.31 2.80
N LEU A 19 -11.98 4.28 2.55
CA LEU A 19 -13.39 4.43 2.17
C LEU A 19 -14.27 4.79 3.36
N SER A 20 -15.27 5.66 3.13
CA SER A 20 -16.31 5.91 4.11
C SER A 20 -17.16 4.65 4.35
N GLY A 21 -17.79 4.53 5.53
CA GLY A 21 -18.54 3.32 5.91
C GLY A 21 -19.59 2.88 4.87
N TRP A 22 -20.29 3.85 4.27
CA TRP A 22 -21.25 3.58 3.19
C TRP A 22 -20.58 3.08 1.90
N GLN A 23 -19.46 3.68 1.49
CA GLN A 23 -18.70 3.26 0.31
C GLN A 23 -18.13 1.84 0.50
N ALA A 24 -17.63 1.54 1.69
CA ALA A 24 -17.16 0.20 2.03
C ALA A 24 -18.29 -0.83 1.97
N MET A 25 -19.49 -0.50 2.46
CA MET A 25 -20.67 -1.37 2.36
C MET A 25 -21.05 -1.65 0.91
N GLN A 26 -21.14 -0.61 0.07
CA GLN A 26 -21.45 -0.78 -1.36
C GLN A 26 -20.40 -1.64 -2.07
N MET A 27 -19.12 -1.55 -1.67
CA MET A 27 -18.07 -2.40 -2.21
C MET A 27 -18.19 -3.86 -1.78
N ARG A 28 -18.45 -4.12 -0.51
CA ARG A 28 -18.69 -5.48 -0.03
C ARG A 28 -19.87 -6.14 -0.76
N LEU A 29 -20.95 -5.39 -0.99
CA LEU A 29 -22.10 -5.89 -1.74
C LEU A 29 -21.73 -6.26 -3.18
N HIS A 30 -21.01 -5.39 -3.89
CA HIS A 30 -20.61 -5.68 -5.27
C HIS A 30 -19.66 -6.89 -5.35
N LEU A 31 -18.68 -6.99 -4.44
CA LEU A 31 -17.73 -8.11 -4.41
C LEU A 31 -18.42 -9.45 -4.11
N ALA A 32 -19.50 -9.45 -3.33
CA ALA A 32 -20.30 -10.64 -3.08
C ALA A 32 -21.05 -11.14 -4.33
N MET A 33 -21.41 -10.24 -5.26
CA MET A 33 -22.17 -10.58 -6.47
C MET A 33 -21.31 -10.77 -7.71
N CYS A 34 -20.15 -10.12 -7.79
CA CYS A 34 -19.27 -10.16 -8.96
C CYS A 34 -17.97 -10.89 -8.65
N ARG A 35 -17.88 -12.16 -9.06
CA ARG A 35 -16.69 -13.00 -8.93
C ARG A 35 -15.43 -12.38 -9.54
N GLY A 36 -15.55 -11.70 -10.68
CA GLY A 36 -14.41 -11.04 -11.34
C GLY A 36 -13.82 -9.94 -10.48
N CYS A 37 -14.67 -9.08 -9.89
CA CYS A 37 -14.23 -8.05 -8.98
C CYS A 37 -13.65 -8.62 -7.67
N SER A 38 -14.23 -9.71 -7.15
CA SER A 38 -13.69 -10.42 -5.98
C SER A 38 -12.28 -10.95 -6.23
N ALA A 39 -12.06 -11.64 -7.37
CA ALA A 39 -10.75 -12.13 -7.77
C ALA A 39 -9.75 -10.99 -7.98
N PHE A 40 -10.16 -9.92 -8.67
CA PHE A 40 -9.33 -8.73 -8.88
C PHE A 40 -8.88 -8.08 -7.56
N VAL A 41 -9.80 -7.81 -6.62
CA VAL A 41 -9.44 -7.23 -5.32
C VAL A 41 -8.55 -8.20 -4.52
N GLY A 42 -8.78 -9.51 -4.63
CA GLY A 42 -7.90 -10.52 -4.05
C GLY A 42 -6.47 -10.45 -4.57
N GLN A 43 -6.29 -10.28 -5.88
CA GLN A 43 -4.96 -10.11 -6.50
C GLN A 43 -4.26 -8.86 -5.99
N ILE A 44 -4.95 -7.71 -5.91
CA ILE A 44 -4.33 -6.47 -5.40
C ILE A 44 -3.90 -6.64 -3.93
N ARG A 45 -4.71 -7.30 -3.10
CA ARG A 45 -4.35 -7.61 -1.70
C ARG A 45 -3.10 -8.48 -1.63
N GLN A 46 -3.04 -9.54 -2.43
CA GLN A 46 -1.89 -10.42 -2.46
C GLN A 46 -0.62 -9.67 -2.89
N THR A 47 -0.69 -8.80 -3.89
CA THR A 47 0.42 -7.94 -4.28
C THR A 47 0.87 -7.02 -3.15
N ARG A 48 -0.06 -6.40 -2.41
CA ARG A 48 0.24 -5.58 -1.22
C ARG A 48 0.94 -6.40 -0.14
N ASP A 49 0.40 -7.56 0.20
CA ASP A 49 0.94 -8.42 1.26
C ASP A 49 2.34 -8.93 0.92
N LEU A 50 2.58 -9.33 -0.34
CA LEU A 50 3.90 -9.73 -0.82
C LEU A 50 4.90 -8.57 -0.81
N THR A 51 4.46 -7.38 -1.20
CA THR A 51 5.30 -6.18 -1.16
C THR A 51 5.67 -5.84 0.28
N GLU A 52 4.70 -5.88 1.20
CA GLU A 52 4.94 -5.62 2.62
C GLU A 52 5.85 -6.68 3.24
N ALA A 53 5.67 -7.95 2.90
CA ALA A 53 6.57 -9.04 3.34
C ALA A 53 8.00 -8.82 2.83
N ALA A 54 8.17 -8.49 1.55
CA ALA A 54 9.47 -8.18 0.98
C ALA A 54 10.13 -6.95 1.65
N LEU A 55 9.36 -5.92 1.99
CA LEU A 55 9.88 -4.79 2.77
C LEU A 55 10.32 -5.24 4.17
N ARG A 56 9.52 -6.04 4.89
CA ARG A 56 9.90 -6.53 6.22
C ARG A 56 11.17 -7.38 6.19
N GLU A 57 11.34 -8.21 5.16
CA GLU A 57 12.54 -9.02 4.98
C GLU A 57 13.75 -8.21 4.50
N GLY A 58 13.53 -7.16 3.71
CA GLY A 58 14.57 -6.38 3.04
C GLY A 58 15.02 -5.08 3.74
N THR A 59 14.42 -4.67 4.86
CA THR A 59 14.69 -3.35 5.49
C THR A 59 15.47 -3.39 6.81
N ALA A 60 15.74 -4.58 7.36
CA ALA A 60 16.54 -4.73 8.57
C ALA A 60 17.78 -5.59 8.29
N HIS A 61 18.67 -5.13 7.42
CA HIS A 61 20.01 -5.73 7.38
C HIS A 61 20.79 -5.19 8.58
N PRO A 62 21.28 -6.04 9.51
CA PRO A 62 22.14 -5.59 10.60
C PRO A 62 23.41 -4.97 10.02
N GLY A 63 23.44 -3.62 9.97
CA GLY A 63 24.47 -2.85 9.30
C GLY A 63 23.96 -1.65 8.50
N ASP A 64 22.67 -1.62 8.15
CA ASP A 64 22.09 -0.52 7.36
C ASP A 64 22.07 0.80 8.14
N ASP A 65 21.76 0.79 9.44
CA ASP A 65 21.83 2.01 10.28
C ASP A 65 23.24 2.59 10.35
N ALA A 66 24.26 1.72 10.49
CA ALA A 66 25.65 2.13 10.53
C ALA A 66 26.12 2.67 9.16
N ARG A 67 25.68 2.03 8.07
CA ARG A 67 25.95 2.48 6.70
C ARG A 67 25.24 3.80 6.38
N LEU A 68 24.00 3.96 6.82
CA LEU A 68 23.21 5.18 6.67
C LEU A 68 23.86 6.33 7.44
N ALA A 69 24.24 6.09 8.70
CA ALA A 69 24.97 7.06 9.53
C ALA A 69 26.31 7.46 8.90
N ALA A 70 27.05 6.52 8.33
CA ALA A 70 28.31 6.80 7.64
C ALA A 70 28.12 7.64 6.36
N ILE A 71 27.02 7.45 5.63
CA ILE A 71 26.66 8.28 4.47
C ILE A 71 26.25 9.68 4.93
N LEU A 72 25.41 9.79 5.96
CA LEU A 72 24.97 11.06 6.52
C LEU A 72 26.15 11.88 7.07
N ALA A 73 27.12 11.23 7.71
CA ALA A 73 28.34 11.86 8.22
C ALA A 73 29.25 12.43 7.11
N ARG A 74 29.12 11.94 5.86
CA ARG A 74 29.87 12.44 4.69
C ARG A 74 29.16 13.59 3.98
N LEU A 75 27.89 13.87 4.29
CA LEU A 75 27.17 14.99 3.70
C LEU A 75 27.53 16.26 4.48
N PRO A 76 28.22 17.25 3.88
CA PRO A 76 28.44 18.52 4.53
C PRO A 76 27.10 19.23 4.81
N ASP A 77 27.06 19.92 5.94
CA ASP A 77 25.91 20.63 6.51
C ASP A 77 25.36 21.72 5.55
N GLN A 78 24.56 21.31 4.57
CA GLN A 78 23.89 22.19 3.60
C GLN A 78 22.74 23.01 4.22
N ARG A 79 22.59 23.01 5.55
CA ARG A 79 21.50 23.69 6.29
C ARG A 79 21.97 24.86 7.15
N ARG A 80 23.14 25.45 6.88
CA ARG A 80 23.57 26.72 7.48
C ARG A 80 23.55 27.84 6.43
N GLY A 81 22.34 28.29 6.11
CA GLY A 81 22.09 29.34 5.13
C GLY A 81 20.65 29.85 5.22
N VAL A 82 20.28 30.32 6.41
CA VAL A 82 19.18 31.28 6.66
C VAL A 82 19.72 32.32 7.63
#